data_AF-A0A7J4MU19-F1
#
_entry.id   AF-A0A7J4MU19-F1
#
_cell.length_a   1.000
_cell.length_b   1.000
_cell.length_c   1.000
_cell.angle_alpha   90.00
_cell.angle_beta   90.00
_cell.angle_gamma   90.00
#
_symmetry.space_group_name_H-M   'P 1'
#
loop_
_entity.id
_entity.type
_entity.pdbx_description
1 polymer ?
#
loop_
_entity_poly.entity_id
_entity_poly.type
_entity_poly.pdbx_seq_one_letter_code
_entity_poly.pdbx_strand_id
1 'polypeptide(L)'
;MVESSETVTVYSHTDCDGITAATVLSKVLERLDMDHEVRIININEVPEVELSSDLTIFSDLGSGQRVHENLKSNSRVLILDHHPPVRKMNFTAPSGDFLEINPIFYGMDGSTHVSGGGLTYLLAREFGYRDLSWMGLLAAVGDMQ
;
A
#
# COMPACT_ATOMS: atom_id res chain seq x y z
N MET A 1 -11.32 -6.14 2.36
CA MET A 1 -10.67 -6.13 1.04
C MET A 1 -9.65 -7.24 0.96
N VAL A 2 -8.63 -7.24 1.82
CA VAL A 2 -7.58 -8.29 1.90
C VAL A 2 -8.16 -9.70 2.09
N GLU A 3 -8.87 -9.99 3.17
CA GLU A 3 -9.35 -11.36 3.49
C GLU A 3 -10.33 -11.96 2.45
N SER A 4 -10.92 -11.12 1.60
CA SER A 4 -11.90 -11.56 0.60
C SER A 4 -11.28 -11.73 -0.79
N SER A 5 -9.96 -11.82 -0.88
CA SER A 5 -9.23 -11.89 -2.15
C SER A 5 -8.59 -13.24 -2.38
N GLU A 6 -8.54 -13.66 -3.64
CA GLU A 6 -7.95 -14.96 -4.03
C GLU A 6 -6.46 -14.85 -4.35
N THR A 7 -6.06 -13.80 -5.07
CA THR A 7 -4.67 -13.51 -5.43
C THR A 7 -4.35 -12.05 -5.16
N VAL A 8 -3.13 -11.78 -4.69
CA VAL A 8 -2.68 -10.42 -4.35
C VAL A 8 -1.38 -10.07 -5.06
N THR A 9 -1.30 -8.93 -5.72
CA THR A 9 -0.01 -8.36 -6.14
C THR A 9 0.31 -7.13 -5.28
N VAL A 10 1.49 -7.11 -4.68
CA VAL A 10 2.03 -5.98 -3.94
C VAL A 10 3.04 -5.24 -4.82
N TYR A 11 2.82 -3.95 -5.06
CA TYR A 11 3.80 -3.04 -5.62
C TYR A 11 4.32 -2.12 -4.52
N SER A 12 5.64 -1.97 -4.44
CA SER A 12 6.24 -1.09 -3.45
C SER A 12 7.50 -0.41 -3.93
N HIS A 13 7.86 0.67 -3.25
CA HIS A 13 8.98 1.53 -3.61
C HIS A 13 10.34 0.86 -3.31
N THR A 14 11.39 1.38 -3.94
CA THR A 14 12.74 0.78 -3.95
C THR A 14 13.61 1.12 -2.74
N ASP A 15 13.14 2.00 -1.85
CA ASP A 15 13.89 2.45 -0.67
C ASP A 15 13.61 1.60 0.57
N CYS A 16 14.11 2.05 1.72
CA CYS A 16 13.94 1.33 2.99
C CYS A 16 12.49 1.29 3.45
N ASP A 17 11.70 2.35 3.22
CA ASP A 17 10.30 2.38 3.65
C ASP A 17 9.47 1.42 2.81
N GLY A 18 9.58 1.51 1.48
CA GLY A 18 8.93 0.62 0.53
C GLY A 18 9.32 -0.85 0.71
N ILE A 19 10.62 -1.18 0.76
CA ILE A 19 11.04 -2.60 0.93
C ILE A 19 10.53 -3.16 2.26
N THR A 20 10.52 -2.35 3.32
CA THR A 20 9.99 -2.79 4.62
C THR A 20 8.47 -2.95 4.59
N ALA A 21 7.75 -2.03 3.94
CA ALA A 21 6.31 -2.12 3.70
C ALA A 21 5.94 -3.39 2.93
N ALA A 22 6.62 -3.65 1.81
CA ALA A 22 6.44 -4.87 1.02
C ALA A 22 6.67 -6.14 1.84
N THR A 23 7.70 -6.13 2.70
CA THR A 23 8.01 -7.26 3.59
C THR A 23 6.90 -7.50 4.62
N VAL A 24 6.36 -6.44 5.24
CA VAL A 24 5.25 -6.54 6.18
C VAL A 24 4.00 -7.07 5.48
N LEU A 25 3.66 -6.56 4.30
CA LEU A 25 2.52 -7.06 3.51
C LEU A 25 2.69 -8.54 3.16
N SER A 26 3.87 -8.94 2.67
CA SER A 26 4.15 -10.34 2.35
C SER A 26 3.98 -11.23 3.59
N LYS A 27 4.49 -10.80 4.76
CA LYS A 27 4.28 -11.54 6.03
C LYS A 27 2.81 -11.64 6.44
N VAL A 28 2.01 -10.59 6.23
CA VAL A 28 0.57 -10.62 6.48
C VAL A 28 -0.09 -11.65 5.55
N LEU A 29 0.17 -11.57 4.26
CA LEU A 29 -0.42 -12.44 3.24
C LEU A 29 0.00 -13.91 3.40
N GLU A 30 1.27 -14.19 3.72
CA GLU A 30 1.77 -15.52 4.07
C GLU A 30 1.01 -16.11 5.28
N ARG A 31 0.76 -15.31 6.32
CA ARG A 31 0.06 -15.78 7.54
C ARG A 31 -1.44 -16.01 7.32
N LEU A 32 -2.01 -15.37 6.30
CA LEU A 32 -3.39 -15.57 5.87
C LEU A 32 -3.53 -16.71 4.84
N ASP A 33 -2.43 -17.40 4.51
CA ASP A 33 -2.39 -18.47 3.49
C ASP A 33 -2.85 -17.99 2.10
N MET A 34 -2.48 -16.75 1.74
CA MET A 34 -2.88 -16.12 0.47
C MET A 34 -1.76 -16.17 -0.57
N ASP A 35 -2.11 -16.55 -1.80
CA ASP A 35 -1.20 -16.49 -2.95
C ASP A 35 -0.92 -15.04 -3.33
N HIS A 36 0.37 -14.70 -3.42
CA HIS A 36 0.78 -13.32 -3.69
C HIS A 36 2.13 -13.17 -4.38
N GLU A 37 2.23 -12.10 -5.18
CA GLU A 37 3.48 -11.61 -5.76
C GLU A 37 3.89 -10.29 -5.10
N VAL A 38 5.19 -10.06 -4.96
CA VAL A 38 5.76 -8.79 -4.53
C VAL A 38 6.65 -8.25 -5.63
N ARG A 39 6.43 -7.00 -6.02
CA ARG A 39 7.18 -6.29 -7.07
C ARG A 39 7.68 -4.96 -6.53
N ILE A 40 8.99 -4.86 -6.40
CA ILE A 40 9.66 -3.61 -6.03
C ILE A 40 9.90 -2.81 -7.31
N ILE A 41 9.33 -1.60 -7.39
CA ILE A 41 9.31 -0.77 -8.61
C ILE A 41 9.67 0.68 -8.29
N ASN A 42 10.14 1.41 -9.29
CA ASN A 42 10.29 2.85 -9.19
C ASN A 42 8.95 3.55 -9.40
N ILE A 43 8.81 4.74 -8.83
CA ILE A 43 7.58 5.54 -8.87
C ILE A 43 7.10 5.87 -10.30
N ASN A 44 8.03 5.97 -11.26
CA ASN A 44 7.74 6.25 -12.66
C ASN A 44 7.20 5.02 -13.43
N GLU A 45 7.30 3.82 -12.86
CA GLU A 45 6.78 2.58 -13.46
C GLU A 45 5.31 2.33 -13.08
N VAL A 46 4.81 2.97 -12.02
CA VAL A 46 3.43 2.84 -11.52
C VAL A 46 2.36 3.06 -12.61
N PRO A 47 2.46 4.05 -13.53
CA PRO A 47 1.48 4.22 -14.61
C PRO A 47 1.39 3.04 -15.58
N GLU A 48 2.44 2.23 -15.70
CA GLU A 48 2.52 1.09 -16.62
C GLU A 48 2.13 -0.24 -15.96
N VAL A 49 1.83 -0.23 -14.66
CA VAL A 49 1.44 -1.41 -13.90
C VAL A 49 0.09 -1.96 -14.37
N GLU A 50 0.07 -3.28 -14.63
CA GLU A 50 -1.16 -4.03 -14.89
C GLU A 50 -1.84 -4.49 -13.59
N LEU A 51 -3.14 -4.21 -13.46
CA LEU A 51 -3.97 -4.66 -12.34
C LEU A 51 -4.62 -6.02 -12.68
N SER A 52 -3.83 -7.10 -12.60
CA SER A 52 -4.22 -8.45 -13.03
C SER A 52 -4.71 -9.37 -11.90
N SER A 53 -4.21 -9.19 -10.67
CA SER A 53 -4.68 -9.93 -9.48
C SER A 53 -6.06 -9.47 -9.01
N ASP A 54 -6.74 -10.29 -8.21
CA ASP A 54 -8.00 -9.90 -7.57
C ASP A 54 -7.83 -8.63 -6.72
N LEU A 55 -6.72 -8.54 -5.97
CA LEU A 55 -6.32 -7.35 -5.25
C LEU A 55 -4.92 -6.90 -5.65
N THR A 56 -4.77 -5.62 -5.97
CA THR A 56 -3.47 -4.96 -6.08
C THR A 56 -3.27 -4.02 -4.90
N ILE A 57 -2.17 -4.17 -4.17
CA ILE A 57 -1.79 -3.29 -3.07
C ILE A 57 -0.59 -2.46 -3.51
N PHE A 58 -0.71 -1.14 -3.45
CA PHE A 58 0.41 -0.21 -3.57
C PHE A 58 0.82 0.23 -2.16
N SER A 59 2.11 0.14 -1.85
CA SER A 59 2.65 0.53 -0.54
C SER A 59 3.86 1.43 -0.71
N ASP A 60 3.86 2.55 0.00
CA ASP A 60 4.88 3.63 -0.14
C ASP A 60 4.97 4.23 -1.56
N LEU A 61 3.90 4.09 -2.34
CA LEU A 61 3.71 4.74 -3.64
C LEU A 61 2.23 4.66 -4.03
N GLY A 62 1.87 5.35 -5.11
CA GLY A 62 0.53 5.31 -5.68
C GLY A 62 -0.33 6.53 -5.32
N SER A 63 -0.09 7.23 -4.21
CA SER A 63 -0.84 8.47 -3.87
C SER A 63 -0.55 9.58 -4.88
N GLY A 64 0.71 9.73 -5.28
CA GLY A 64 1.14 10.74 -6.27
C GLY A 64 0.84 10.39 -7.73
N GLN A 65 0.42 9.16 -8.03
CA GLN A 65 0.21 8.67 -9.39
C GLN A 65 -1.27 8.46 -9.70
N ARG A 66 -1.65 8.50 -10.98
CA ARG A 66 -3.05 8.33 -11.42
C ARG A 66 -3.44 6.85 -11.55
N VAL A 67 -3.16 6.04 -10.51
CA VAL A 67 -3.44 4.58 -10.46
C VAL A 67 -4.88 4.25 -10.86
N HIS A 68 -5.82 5.11 -10.49
CA HIS A 68 -7.24 4.97 -10.81
C HIS A 68 -7.58 4.95 -12.32
N GLU A 69 -6.67 5.39 -13.19
CA GLU A 69 -6.87 5.36 -14.64
C GLU A 69 -6.68 3.95 -15.24
N ASN A 70 -5.99 3.07 -14.52
CA ASN A 70 -5.75 1.68 -14.94
C ASN A 70 -6.82 0.71 -14.40
N LEU A 71 -7.79 1.19 -13.63
CA LEU A 71 -8.85 0.37 -13.05
C LEU A 71 -9.78 -0.21 -14.11
N LYS A 72 -10.00 -1.52 -14.03
CA LYS A 72 -11.05 -2.26 -14.75
C LYS A 72 -12.22 -2.50 -13.81
N SER A 73 -13.37 -2.92 -14.34
CA SER A 73 -14.59 -3.12 -13.55
C SER A 73 -14.47 -4.16 -12.44
N ASN A 74 -13.55 -5.11 -12.57
CA ASN A 74 -13.25 -6.13 -11.58
C ASN A 74 -11.95 -5.86 -10.80
N SER A 75 -11.27 -4.73 -11.02
CA SER A 75 -10.06 -4.40 -10.29
C SER A 75 -10.39 -4.00 -8.86
N ARG A 76 -9.60 -4.47 -7.89
CA ARG A 76 -9.65 -4.00 -6.51
C ARG A 76 -8.27 -3.48 -6.13
N VAL A 77 -8.20 -2.23 -5.70
CA VAL A 77 -6.95 -1.55 -5.38
C VAL A 77 -6.98 -1.03 -3.95
N LEU A 78 -5.91 -1.33 -3.22
CA LEU A 78 -5.59 -0.73 -1.92
C LEU A 78 -4.30 0.08 -2.05
N ILE A 79 -4.31 1.33 -1.61
CA ILE A 79 -3.10 2.16 -1.50
C ILE A 79 -2.83 2.42 -0.01
N LEU A 80 -1.61 2.14 0.44
CA LEU A 80 -1.07 2.42 1.77
C LEU A 80 0.14 3.34 1.60
N ASP A 81 -0.09 4.64 1.60
CA ASP A 81 0.93 5.62 1.24
C ASP A 81 0.76 6.92 2.05
N HIS A 82 1.86 7.61 2.27
CA HIS A 82 1.97 8.83 3.07
C HIS A 82 2.34 10.06 2.21
N HIS A 83 2.69 9.87 0.95
CA HIS A 83 3.00 10.94 0.01
C HIS A 83 1.78 11.80 -0.34
N PRO A 84 1.96 13.05 -0.82
CA PRO A 84 0.87 13.91 -1.26
C PRO A 84 -0.04 13.24 -2.31
N PRO A 85 -1.35 13.07 -2.02
CA PRO A 85 -2.26 12.38 -2.93
C PRO A 85 -2.77 13.30 -4.04
N VAL A 86 -2.90 12.77 -5.26
CA VAL A 86 -3.58 13.45 -6.38
C VAL A 86 -5.11 13.35 -6.31
N ARG A 87 -5.62 12.48 -5.44
CA ARG A 87 -7.05 12.28 -5.17
C ARG A 87 -7.45 12.96 -3.87
N LYS A 88 -8.74 13.19 -3.68
CA LYS A 88 -9.33 13.69 -2.43
C LYS A 88 -9.84 12.52 -1.59
N MET A 89 -10.01 12.73 -0.29
CA MET A 89 -10.53 11.73 0.66
C MET A 89 -11.86 11.10 0.21
N ASN A 90 -12.74 11.88 -0.42
CA ASN A 90 -14.06 11.44 -0.91
C ASN A 90 -14.03 11.00 -2.38
N PHE A 91 -12.87 10.62 -2.91
CA PHE A 91 -12.74 10.14 -4.28
C PHE A 91 -13.52 8.83 -4.46
N THR A 92 -14.28 8.77 -5.55
CA THR A 92 -14.95 7.55 -6.00
C THR A 92 -14.36 7.18 -7.36
N ALA A 93 -13.80 5.98 -7.45
CA ALA A 93 -13.28 5.47 -8.71
C ALA A 93 -14.43 5.27 -9.74
N PRO A 94 -14.17 5.52 -11.04
CA PRO A 94 -15.17 5.30 -12.08
C PRO A 94 -15.46 3.82 -12.34
N SER A 95 -14.58 2.92 -11.90
CA SER A 95 -14.70 1.47 -12.05
C SER A 95 -13.91 0.76 -10.95
N GLY A 96 -14.31 -0.48 -10.64
CA GLY A 96 -13.65 -1.30 -9.64
C GLY A 96 -13.81 -0.79 -8.20
N ASP A 97 -13.20 -1.52 -7.27
CA ASP A 97 -13.06 -1.09 -5.88
C ASP A 97 -11.73 -0.36 -5.70
N PHE A 98 -11.77 0.82 -5.09
CA PHE A 98 -10.57 1.61 -4.82
C PHE A 98 -10.60 2.16 -3.41
N LEU A 99 -9.58 1.84 -2.62
CA LEU A 99 -9.40 2.35 -1.27
C LEU A 99 -7.98 2.90 -1.13
N GLU A 100 -7.87 4.14 -0.69
CA GLU A 100 -6.59 4.76 -0.36
C GLU A 100 -6.60 5.15 1.12
N ILE A 101 -5.65 4.59 1.87
CA ILE A 101 -5.39 4.93 3.25
C ILE A 101 -4.15 5.81 3.24
N ASN A 102 -4.37 7.11 3.43
CA ASN A 102 -3.31 8.12 3.47
C ASN A 102 -3.55 9.09 4.63
N PRO A 103 -2.55 9.35 5.49
CA PRO A 103 -2.65 10.22 6.67
C PRO A 103 -3.03 11.66 6.32
N ILE A 104 -2.65 12.15 5.13
CA ILE A 104 -2.92 13.52 4.68
C ILE A 104 -4.43 13.78 4.55
N PHE A 105 -5.23 12.76 4.26
CA PHE A 105 -6.69 12.87 4.26
C PHE A 105 -7.28 13.21 5.63
N TYR A 106 -6.53 12.98 6.70
CA TYR A 106 -6.94 13.20 8.09
C TYR A 106 -6.20 14.37 8.74
N GLY A 107 -5.53 15.22 7.95
CA GLY A 107 -4.82 16.41 8.45
C GLY A 107 -3.48 16.11 9.13
N MET A 108 -2.94 14.91 8.97
CA MET A 108 -1.60 14.55 9.43
C MET A 108 -0.56 14.84 8.35
N ASP A 109 0.65 15.20 8.78
CA ASP A 109 1.77 15.42 7.88
C ASP A 109 2.44 14.08 7.56
N GLY A 110 2.34 13.66 6.30
CA GLY A 110 2.92 12.42 5.82
C GLY A 110 4.44 12.34 5.96
N SER A 111 5.15 13.47 6.03
CA SER A 111 6.61 13.48 6.18
C SER A 111 7.10 13.26 7.62
N THR A 112 6.20 13.24 8.61
CA THR A 112 6.60 13.22 10.04
C THR A 112 5.74 12.36 10.95
N HIS A 113 4.50 12.01 10.56
CA HIS A 113 3.57 11.31 11.46
C HIS A 113 3.54 9.79 11.26
N VAL A 114 3.69 9.32 10.02
CA VAL A 114 3.69 7.89 9.68
C VAL A 114 4.25 7.68 8.27
N SER A 115 5.14 6.70 8.11
CA SER A 115 5.69 6.28 6.81
C SER A 115 4.77 5.25 6.12
N GLY A 116 5.04 4.90 4.85
CA GLY A 116 4.35 3.84 4.13
C GLY A 116 4.46 2.47 4.82
N GLY A 117 5.64 2.10 5.31
CA GLY A 117 5.85 0.92 6.13
C GLY A 117 5.18 1.00 7.51
N GLY A 118 5.09 2.20 8.10
CA GLY A 118 4.30 2.47 9.29
C GLY A 118 2.80 2.18 9.09
N LEU A 119 2.19 2.70 8.02
CA LEU A 119 0.80 2.43 7.64
C LEU A 119 0.56 0.94 7.39
N THR A 120 1.52 0.29 6.75
CA THR A 120 1.48 -1.14 6.47
C THR A 120 1.52 -1.97 7.75
N TYR A 121 2.34 -1.59 8.73
CA TYR A 121 2.31 -2.22 10.05
C TYR A 121 0.95 -1.99 10.75
N LEU A 122 0.33 -0.81 10.62
CA LEU A 122 -0.99 -0.59 11.19
C LEU A 122 -2.03 -1.56 10.60
N LEU A 123 -1.98 -1.86 9.31
CA LEU A 123 -2.79 -2.92 8.70
C LEU A 123 -2.47 -4.29 9.31
N ALA A 124 -1.19 -4.65 9.43
CA ALA A 124 -0.77 -5.92 10.04
C ALA A 124 -1.26 -6.07 11.50
N ARG A 125 -1.34 -4.95 12.23
CA ARG A 125 -1.82 -4.90 13.62
C ARG A 125 -3.30 -5.25 13.73
N GLU A 126 -4.13 -4.93 12.72
CA GLU A 126 -5.54 -5.33 12.69
C GLU A 126 -5.71 -6.85 12.59
N PHE A 127 -4.72 -7.57 12.04
CA PHE A 127 -4.65 -9.04 12.06
C PHE A 127 -3.98 -9.61 13.32
N GLY A 128 -3.63 -8.76 14.29
CA GLY A 128 -2.98 -9.18 15.55
C GLY A 128 -1.46 -9.39 15.45
N TYR A 129 -0.82 -9.08 14.32
CA TYR A 129 0.61 -9.32 14.08
C TYR A 129 1.51 -8.22 14.65
N ARG A 130 1.42 -8.03 15.97
CA ARG A 130 2.18 -7.00 16.72
C ARG A 130 3.69 -7.27 16.73
N ASP A 131 4.10 -8.50 16.48
CA ASP A 131 5.50 -8.89 16.36
C ASP A 131 6.22 -8.22 15.18
N LEU A 132 5.47 -7.71 14.18
CA LEU A 132 6.01 -6.94 13.05
C LEU A 132 6.22 -5.45 13.36
N SER A 133 5.95 -4.99 14.58
CA SER A 133 6.05 -3.57 14.98
C SER A 133 7.42 -2.95 14.75
N TRP A 134 8.49 -3.72 14.95
CA TRP A 134 9.86 -3.24 14.72
C TRP A 134 10.11 -2.92 13.24
N MET A 135 9.42 -3.57 12.30
CA MET A 135 9.50 -3.26 10.88
C MET A 135 8.85 -1.90 10.59
N GLY A 136 7.71 -1.58 11.20
CA GLY A 136 7.11 -0.25 11.08
C GLY A 136 8.05 0.86 11.58
N LEU A 137 8.80 0.62 12.66
CA LEU A 137 9.82 1.55 13.16
C LEU A 137 11.04 1.63 12.24
N LEU A 138 11.50 0.50 11.70
CA LEU A 138 12.61 0.47 10.73
C LEU A 138 12.28 1.30 9.50
N ALA A 139 11.05 1.17 9.00
CA ALA A 139 10.56 1.90 7.84
C ALA A 139 10.55 3.42 8.10
N ALA A 140 10.01 3.85 9.25
CA ALA A 140 10.03 5.25 9.68
C ALA A 140 11.47 5.82 9.80
N VAL A 141 12.40 5.06 10.40
CA VAL A 141 13.82 5.48 10.47
C VAL A 141 14.44 5.57 9.08
N GLY A 142 14.11 4.64 8.19
CA GLY A 142 14.55 4.62 6.79
C GLY A 142 14.05 5.83 6.00
N ASP A 143 12.83 6.27 6.30
CA ASP A 143 12.19 7.46 5.72
C ASP A 143 12.57 8.78 6.42
N MET A 144 13.49 8.71 7.40
CA MET A 144 13.95 9.85 8.20
C MET A 144 12.85 10.54 9.04
N GLN A 145 11.88 9.77 9.52
CA GLN A 145 10.81 10.21 10.44
C GLN A 145 11.18 10.05 11.92
#